data_AF-A0A940CAM8-F1
#
_entry.id   AF-A0A940CAM8-F1
#
_cell.length_a   1.000
_cell.length_b   1.000
_cell.length_c   1.000
_cell.angle_alpha   90.00
_cell.angle_beta   90.00
_cell.angle_gamma   90.00
#
_symmetry.space_group_name_H-M   'P 1'
#
loop_
_entity.id
_entity.type
_entity.pdbx_description
1 polymer ?
#
loop_
_entity_poly.entity_id
_entity_poly.type
_entity_poly.pdbx_seq_one_letter_code
_entity_poly.pdbx_strand_id
1 'polypeptide(L)'
;MPKKTELQMKMSLLQKLFDTGCVTEKQLQGLEMEDILVIPGITVDDMKELVILQKCSKKNRLFSYLSGNSDVKEDENAQSYL
;
A
#
# COMPACT_ATOMS: atom_id res chain seq x y z
N MET A 1 25.23 -8.63 -2.39
CA MET A 1 24.17 -8.42 -1.38
C MET A 1 22.85 -8.84 -2.01
N PRO A 2 22.03 -9.71 -1.37
CA PRO A 2 20.72 -10.03 -1.92
C PRO A 2 19.87 -8.76 -1.97
N LYS A 3 19.40 -8.38 -3.17
CA LYS A 3 18.45 -7.27 -3.33
C LYS A 3 17.16 -7.67 -2.61
N LYS A 4 16.64 -6.79 -1.75
CA LYS A 4 15.35 -7.00 -1.09
C LYS A 4 14.30 -7.21 -2.20
N THR A 5 13.58 -8.32 -2.15
CA THR A 5 12.56 -8.64 -3.16
C THR A 5 11.35 -7.72 -2.99
N GLU A 6 10.55 -7.56 -4.04
CA GLU A 6 9.33 -6.75 -3.99
C GLU A 6 8.39 -7.20 -2.87
N LEU A 7 8.20 -8.52 -2.72
CA LEU A 7 7.44 -9.10 -1.62
C LEU A 7 8.00 -8.72 -0.25
N GLN A 8 9.34 -8.72 -0.08
CA GLN A 8 9.96 -8.33 1.20
C GLN A 8 9.75 -6.85 1.50
N MET A 9 9.67 -5.98 0.50
CA MET A 9 9.33 -4.56 0.69
C MET A 9 7.88 -4.42 1.14
N LYS A 10 6.94 -5.07 0.44
CA LYS A 10 5.51 -5.06 0.78
C LYS A 10 5.22 -5.62 2.17
N MET A 11 5.87 -6.73 2.55
CA MET A 11 5.75 -7.30 3.90
C MET A 11 6.34 -6.39 4.98
N SER A 12 7.44 -5.68 4.67
CA SER A 12 8.02 -4.72 5.59
C SER A 12 7.10 -3.54 5.85
N LEU A 13 6.38 -3.05 4.83
CA LEU A 13 5.35 -2.02 4.99
C LEU A 13 4.19 -2.52 5.85
N LEU A 14 3.68 -3.72 5.59
CA LEU A 14 2.62 -4.33 6.39
C LEU A 14 3.02 -4.46 7.87
N GLN A 15 4.27 -4.86 8.15
CA GLN A 15 4.76 -4.94 9.51
C GLN A 15 4.75 -3.57 10.20
N LYS A 16 5.23 -2.51 9.52
CA LYS A 16 5.22 -1.15 10.06
C LYS A 16 3.79 -0.68 10.38
N LEU A 17 2.84 -0.95 9.49
CA LEU A 17 1.42 -0.62 9.71
C LEU A 17 0.82 -1.39 10.90
N PHE A 18 1.19 -2.67 11.04
CA PHE A 18 0.74 -3.48 12.16
C PHE A 18 1.29 -2.96 13.49
N ASP A 19 2.56 -2.55 13.51
CA ASP A 19 3.22 -1.98 14.69
C ASP A 19 2.59 -0.66 15.14
N THR A 20 1.94 0.08 14.23
CA THR A 20 1.15 1.28 14.56
C THR A 20 -0.31 1.00 14.90
N GLY A 21 -0.72 -0.28 14.98
CA GLY A 21 -2.08 -0.68 15.32
C GLY A 21 -3.07 -0.69 14.16
N CYS A 22 -2.61 -0.56 12.91
CA CYS A 22 -3.43 -0.73 11.72
C CYS A 22 -3.58 -2.22 11.38
N VAL A 23 -4.67 -2.84 11.86
CA VAL A 23 -4.88 -4.31 11.77
C VAL A 23 -6.11 -4.71 10.95
N THR A 24 -6.92 -3.74 10.52
CA THR A 24 -8.13 -3.98 9.70
C THR A 24 -8.06 -3.19 8.40
N GLU A 25 -8.73 -3.67 7.35
CA GLU A 25 -8.83 -2.88 6.11
C GLU A 25 -9.50 -1.53 6.37
N LYS A 26 -10.47 -1.46 7.30
CA LYS A 26 -11.11 -0.19 7.66
C LYS A 26 -10.12 0.84 8.19
N GLN A 27 -9.19 0.43 9.06
CA GLN A 27 -8.13 1.31 9.56
C GLN A 27 -7.18 1.69 8.44
N LEU A 28 -6.78 0.74 7.59
CA LEU A 28 -5.92 1.01 6.43
C LEU A 28 -6.54 2.08 5.51
N GLN A 29 -7.86 2.03 5.28
CA GLN A 29 -8.56 3.04 4.47
C GLN A 29 -8.74 4.39 5.15
N GLY A 30 -8.66 4.43 6.47
CA GLY A 30 -8.78 5.65 7.27
C GLY A 30 -7.44 6.32 7.59
N LEU A 31 -6.30 5.75 7.17
CA LEU A 31 -4.99 6.38 7.36
C LEU A 31 -4.91 7.67 6.55
N GLU A 32 -4.78 8.78 7.27
CA GLU A 32 -4.50 10.09 6.70
C GLU A 32 -2.98 10.34 6.63
N MET A 33 -2.56 11.42 5.96
CA MET A 33 -1.14 11.71 5.76
C MET A 33 -0.42 11.92 7.11
N GLU A 34 -1.11 12.54 8.06
CA GLU A 34 -0.67 12.74 9.43
C GLU A 34 -0.35 11.40 10.10
N ASP A 35 -1.21 10.40 9.97
CA ASP A 35 -0.99 9.06 10.53
C ASP A 35 0.22 8.36 9.89
N ILE A 36 0.38 8.50 8.57
CA ILE A 36 1.47 7.89 7.80
C ILE A 36 2.82 8.49 8.22
N LEU A 37 2.88 9.79 8.44
CA LEU A 37 4.11 10.49 8.85
C LEU A 37 4.58 10.10 10.25
N VAL A 38 3.70 9.59 11.10
CA VAL A 38 4.04 9.14 12.45
C VAL A 38 4.65 7.72 12.44
N ILE A 39 4.51 6.97 11.34
CA ILE A 39 5.04 5.60 11.23
C ILE A 39 6.58 5.63 11.30
N PRO A 40 7.20 5.01 12.33
CA PRO A 40 8.65 5.02 12.48
C PRO A 40 9.36 4.36 11.29
N GLY A 41 10.33 5.07 10.71
CA GLY A 41 11.13 4.55 9.60
C GLY A 41 10.36 4.36 8.29
N ILE A 42 9.22 5.05 8.11
CA ILE A 42 8.52 5.12 6.83
C ILE A 42 9.38 5.85 5.79
N THR A 43 9.44 5.32 4.58
CA THR A 43 10.15 5.92 3.45
C THR A 43 9.16 6.46 2.41
N VAL A 44 9.61 7.30 1.50
CA VAL A 44 8.76 7.81 0.41
C VAL A 44 8.25 6.66 -0.47
N ASP A 45 9.05 5.61 -0.68
CA ASP A 45 8.61 4.44 -1.44
C ASP A 45 7.57 3.61 -0.69
N ASP A 46 7.70 3.50 0.64
CA ASP A 46 6.66 2.89 1.48
C ASP A 46 5.33 3.65 1.37
N MET A 47 5.36 4.99 1.32
CA MET A 47 4.15 5.81 1.15
C MET A 47 3.47 5.55 -0.20
N LYS A 48 4.25 5.39 -1.28
CA LYS A 48 3.70 5.03 -2.60
C LYS A 48 3.05 3.64 -2.57
N GLU A 49 3.73 2.66 -1.98
CA GLU A 49 3.20 1.30 -1.81
C GLU A 49 1.95 1.28 -0.92
N LEU A 50 1.88 2.14 0.10
CA LEU A 50 0.70 2.27 0.96
C LEU A 50 -0.53 2.72 0.17
N VAL A 51 -0.38 3.69 -0.73
CA VAL A 51 -1.49 4.13 -1.61
C VAL A 51 -1.95 2.99 -2.52
N ILE A 52 -1.01 2.20 -3.06
CA ILE A 52 -1.34 1.03 -3.89
C ILE A 52 -2.06 -0.02 -3.03
N LEU A 53 -1.57 -0.29 -1.82
CA LEU A 53 -2.17 -1.21 -0.86
C LEU A 53 -3.60 -0.78 -0.48
N GLN A 54 -3.83 0.50 -0.20
CA GLN A 54 -5.17 1.06 0.05
C GLN A 54 -6.09 0.80 -1.15
N LYS A 55 -5.65 1.08 -2.38
CA LYS A 55 -6.43 0.83 -3.60
C LYS A 55 -6.74 -0.66 -3.79
N CYS A 56 -5.75 -1.54 -3.62
CA CYS A 56 -5.91 -2.98 -3.76
C CYS A 56 -6.83 -3.57 -2.69
N SER A 57 -6.77 -3.06 -1.46
CA SER A 57 -7.68 -3.43 -0.37
C SER A 57 -9.14 -3.06 -0.72
N LYS A 58 -9.42 -1.85 -1.22
CA LYS A 58 -10.78 -1.47 -1.66
C LYS A 58 -11.33 -2.37 -2.78
N LYS A 59 -10.45 -2.86 -3.65
CA LYS A 59 -10.81 -3.71 -4.80
C LYS A 59 -10.82 -5.22 -4.50
N ASN A 60 -10.58 -5.64 -3.25
CA ASN A 60 -10.39 -7.04 -2.87
C ASN A 60 -9.28 -7.75 -3.66
N ARG A 61 -8.20 -7.04 -4.00
CA ARG A 61 -7.05 -7.51 -4.81
C ARG A 61 -5.74 -7.60 -4.02
N LEU A 62 -5.80 -7.92 -2.72
CA LEU A 62 -4.62 -8.04 -1.86
C LEU A 62 -3.64 -9.14 -2.33
N PHE A 63 -4.16 -10.28 -2.80
CA PHE A 63 -3.32 -11.36 -3.34
C PHE A 63 -2.55 -10.93 -4.61
N SER A 64 -3.18 -10.16 -5.48
CA SER A 64 -2.54 -9.57 -6.66
C SER A 64 -1.43 -8.60 -6.25
N TYR A 65 -1.69 -7.74 -5.27
CA TYR A 65 -0.67 -6.83 -4.71
C TYR A 65 0.55 -7.58 -4.14
N LEU A 66 0.32 -8.58 -3.29
CA LEU A 66 1.41 -9.32 -2.64
C LEU A 66 2.22 -10.20 -3.60
N SER A 67 1.58 -10.72 -4.66
CA SER A 67 2.25 -11.56 -5.66
C SER A 67 3.11 -10.77 -6.66
N GLY A 68 3.14 -9.44 -6.59
CA GLY A 68 3.82 -8.58 -7.57
C GLY A 68 3.03 -8.39 -8.86
N ASN A 69 1.89 -9.08 -9.01
CA ASN A 69 0.94 -8.89 -10.10
C ASN A 69 -0.11 -7.86 -9.71
N SER A 70 0.33 -6.69 -9.25
CA SER A 70 -0.58 -5.57 -9.15
C SER A 70 -0.89 -5.14 -10.58
N ASP A 71 -1.93 -5.76 -11.17
CA ASP A 71 -2.66 -5.24 -12.32
C ASP A 71 -3.31 -3.91 -11.89
N VAL A 72 -2.45 -2.91 -11.69
CA VAL A 72 -2.73 -1.50 -11.85
C VAL A 72 -2.48 -1.19 -13.32
N LYS A 73 -2.98 -2.05 -14.22
CA LYS A 73 -3.41 -1.55 -15.51
C LYS A 73 -4.61 -0.70 -15.16
N GLU A 74 -4.35 0.60 -15.22
CA GLU A 74 -5.26 1.72 -15.16
C GLU A 74 -6.73 1.28 -15.25
N ASP A 75 -7.53 1.67 -14.25
CA ASP A 75 -8.88 2.05 -14.60
C ASP A 75 -8.72 3.32 -15.47
N GLU A 76 -8.45 3.15 -16.77
CA GLU A 76 -8.63 4.18 -17.79
C GLU A 76 -10.12 4.47 -17.92
N ASN A 77 -10.69 5.11 -16.90
CA ASN A 77 -11.96 5.80 -17.03
C ASN A 77 -11.97 7.07 -16.17
N ALA A 78 -11.02 7.96 -16.50
CA ALA A 78 -11.07 9.37 -16.14
C ALA A 78 -10.81 10.25 -17.38
N GLN A 79 -11.37 9.86 -18.52
CA GLN A 79 -11.29 10.61 -19.79
C GLN A 79 -12.62 11.27 -20.14
N SER A 80 -13.28 11.89 -19.17
CA SER A 80 -14.38 12.81 -19.41
C SER A 80 -14.32 13.93 -18.39
N TYR A 81 -13.59 14.99 -18.74
CA TYR A 81 -13.75 16.41 -18.38
C TYR A 81 -12.41 17.15 -18.59
N LEU A 82 -11.93 17.16 -19.85
CA LEU A 82 -11.24 18.29 -20.50
C LEU A 82 -11.48 18.16 -22.01
#